data_AF-A0A8W8KWF7-F1
#
_entry.id   AF-A0A8W8KWF7-F1
#
_cell.length_a   1.000
_cell.length_b   1.000
_cell.length_c   1.000
_cell.angle_alpha   90.00
_cell.angle_beta   90.00
_cell.angle_gamma   90.00
#
_symmetry.space_group_name_H-M   'P 1'
#
loop_
_entity.id
_entity.type
_entity.pdbx_description
1 polymer ?
#
loop_
_entity_poly.entity_id
_entity_poly.type
_entity_poly.pdbx_seq_one_letter_code
_entity_poly.pdbx_strand_id
1 'polypeptide(L)'
;MRSRDILLWQVSVLVSIKYAFSIDCYVCTSLNGKNQPCEDEFQKDLSTSLFINRTCFFAYFKGTHCIKLKGIRADGTSILVRQCGDYDWGSHCGDILYDSGDGRGEELIDGCLESCDHDGCNLANRSQWSGTLFTISLIYACFFHSDYNF
;
A
#
# COMPACT_ATOMS: atom_id res chain seq x y z
N MET A 1 6.44 -2.06 -42.93
CA MET A 1 7.02 -1.24 -41.85
C MET A 1 8.42 -1.76 -41.56
N ARG A 2 9.42 -0.88 -41.49
CA ARG A 2 10.82 -1.29 -41.32
C ARG A 2 11.01 -1.77 -39.87
N SER A 3 11.86 -2.78 -39.64
CA SER A 3 12.20 -3.28 -38.30
C SER A 3 12.58 -2.14 -37.33
N ARG A 4 13.20 -1.07 -37.84
CA ARG A 4 13.54 0.16 -37.12
C ARG A 4 12.33 0.96 -36.61
N ASP A 5 11.23 0.96 -37.36
CA ASP A 5 10.01 1.72 -37.03
C ASP A 5 9.22 1.03 -35.91
N ILE A 6 9.23 -0.30 -35.88
CA ILE A 6 8.61 -1.12 -34.83
C ILE A 6 9.37 -0.93 -33.50
N LEU A 7 10.70 -0.90 -33.57
CA LEU A 7 11.56 -0.70 -32.40
C LEU A 7 11.39 0.69 -31.78
N LEU A 8 11.29 1.73 -32.61
CA LEU A 8 11.06 3.11 -32.17
C LEU A 8 9.66 3.29 -31.54
N TRP A 9 8.66 2.57 -32.06
CA TRP A 9 7.31 2.59 -31.51
C TRP A 9 7.23 1.86 -30.16
N GLN A 10 7.87 0.70 -30.04
CA GLN A 10 7.97 -0.05 -28.78
C GLN A 10 8.70 0.74 -27.68
N VAL A 11 9.79 1.44 -28.03
CA VAL A 11 10.52 2.30 -27.08
C VAL A 11 9.68 3.51 -26.64
N SER A 12 8.93 4.14 -27.55
CA SER A 12 8.09 5.30 -27.21
C SER A 12 6.92 4.95 -26.29
N VAL A 13 6.34 3.76 -26.44
CA VAL A 13 5.26 3.25 -25.56
C VAL A 13 5.81 2.92 -24.17
N LEU A 14 6.99 2.31 -24.06
CA LEU A 14 7.63 2.01 -22.77
C LEU A 14 8.07 3.26 -21.99
N VAL A 15 8.49 4.32 -22.69
CA VAL A 15 8.93 5.59 -22.06
C VAL A 15 7.76 6.43 -21.54
N SER A 16 6.53 6.19 -22.03
CA SER A 16 5.36 7.00 -21.71
C SER A 16 4.59 6.53 -20.46
N ILE A 17 4.95 5.38 -19.87
CA ILE A 17 4.23 4.88 -18.70
C ILE A 17 4.88 5.36 -17.40
N LYS A 18 4.58 6.62 -17.04
CA LYS A 18 4.70 7.06 -15.65
C LYS A 18 3.56 6.44 -14.86
N TYR A 19 3.76 5.22 -14.36
CA TYR A 19 2.88 4.65 -13.34
C TYR A 19 3.09 5.41 -12.03
N ALA A 20 2.19 6.34 -11.72
CA ALA A 20 2.01 6.78 -10.34
C ALA A 20 1.10 5.76 -9.67
N PHE A 21 1.68 4.79 -8.98
CA PHE A 21 0.91 3.92 -8.09
C PHE A 21 0.32 4.82 -6.98
N SER A 22 -1.01 4.92 -6.91
CA SER A 22 -1.68 5.47 -5.74
C SER A 22 -2.08 4.32 -4.84
N ILE A 23 -1.66 4.40 -3.58
CA ILE A 23 -2.07 3.48 -2.53
C ILE A 23 -3.41 3.93 -1.96
N ASP A 24 -4.33 2.98 -1.76
CA ASP A 24 -5.60 3.20 -1.07
C ASP A 24 -5.53 2.61 0.35
N CYS A 25 -5.46 3.48 1.35
CA CYS A 25 -5.47 3.09 2.76
C CYS A 25 -6.90 3.08 3.31
N TYR A 26 -7.20 2.07 4.12
CA TYR A 26 -8.39 2.11 4.97
C TYR A 26 -8.14 3.05 6.14
N VAL A 27 -8.91 4.13 6.27
CA VAL A 27 -8.74 5.13 7.35
C VAL A 27 -9.86 4.98 8.38
N CYS A 28 -9.51 4.68 9.62
CA CYS A 28 -10.47 4.50 10.70
C CYS A 28 -9.83 4.65 12.07
N THR A 29 -10.68 4.89 13.07
CA THR A 29 -10.32 4.75 14.48
C THR A 29 -11.39 3.90 15.16
N SER A 30 -10.95 3.02 16.05
CA SER A 30 -11.79 2.25 16.95
C SER A 30 -11.28 2.38 18.36
N LEU A 31 -12.20 2.59 19.29
CA LEU A 31 -11.94 2.65 20.72
C LEU A 31 -12.77 1.56 21.40
N ASN A 32 -12.13 0.71 22.19
CA ASN A 32 -12.75 -0.44 22.85
C ASN A 32 -13.57 -1.31 21.88
N GLY A 33 -13.09 -1.51 20.66
CA GLY A 33 -13.78 -2.35 19.66
C GLY A 33 -15.08 -1.76 19.10
N LYS A 34 -15.40 -0.49 19.36
CA LYS A 34 -16.68 0.12 18.98
C LYS A 34 -16.86 0.29 17.47
N ASN A 35 -15.77 0.26 16.70
CA ASN A 35 -15.83 0.34 15.24
C ASN A 35 -15.39 -1.00 14.64
N GLN A 36 -16.30 -1.97 14.63
CA GLN A 36 -16.08 -3.32 14.10
C GLN A 36 -15.40 -3.36 12.72
N PRO A 37 -15.83 -2.55 11.71
CA PRO A 37 -15.13 -2.47 10.42
C PRO A 37 -13.64 -2.07 10.50
N CYS A 38 -13.26 -1.36 11.56
CA CYS A 38 -11.86 -1.06 11.83
C CYS A 38 -11.13 -2.24 12.46
N GLU A 39 -11.80 -3.03 13.30
CA GLU A 39 -11.25 -4.16 14.08
C GLU A 39 -11.03 -5.45 13.28
N ASP A 40 -11.48 -5.51 12.02
CA ASP A 40 -11.48 -6.71 11.18
C ASP A 40 -10.14 -7.48 11.09
N GLU A 41 -10.23 -8.82 11.12
CA GLU A 41 -9.36 -9.77 10.41
C GLU A 41 -9.72 -9.75 8.92
N PHE A 42 -8.79 -9.32 8.07
CA PHE A 42 -9.12 -9.03 6.68
C PHE A 42 -9.38 -10.30 5.87
N GLN A 43 -10.58 -10.40 5.29
CA GLN A 43 -10.90 -11.42 4.31
C GLN A 43 -10.38 -10.97 2.94
N LYS A 44 -9.50 -11.79 2.36
CA LYS A 44 -8.78 -11.54 1.09
C LYS A 44 -9.72 -11.41 -0.13
N ASP A 45 -10.98 -11.77 0.03
CA ASP A 45 -11.92 -12.02 -1.05
C ASP A 45 -12.98 -10.92 -1.18
N LEU A 46 -12.90 -9.86 -0.36
CA LEU A 46 -13.82 -8.73 -0.46
C LEU A 46 -13.43 -7.86 -1.66
N SER A 47 -14.05 -8.11 -2.82
CA SER A 47 -13.97 -7.27 -4.02
C SER A 47 -14.50 -5.84 -3.81
N THR A 48 -15.12 -5.60 -2.66
CA THR A 48 -15.60 -4.29 -2.21
C THR A 48 -15.62 -4.29 -0.68
N SER A 49 -14.46 -4.22 -0.03
CA SER A 49 -14.44 -3.44 1.20
C SER A 49 -14.86 -2.04 0.77
N LEU A 50 -15.96 -1.53 1.33
CA LEU A 50 -16.30 -0.13 1.18
C LEU A 50 -15.15 0.63 1.84
N PHE A 51 -14.07 0.87 1.09
CA PHE A 51 -13.05 1.82 1.42
C PHE A 51 -13.86 3.11 1.48
N ILE A 52 -14.21 3.52 2.70
CA ILE A 52 -14.69 4.88 2.90
C ILE A 52 -13.46 5.69 2.49
N ASN A 53 -13.47 6.10 1.23
CA ASN A 53 -12.41 6.84 0.57
C ASN A 53 -12.30 8.15 1.32
N ARG A 54 -11.48 8.14 2.36
CA ARG A 54 -10.92 9.33 2.97
C ARG A 54 -9.68 9.58 2.14
N THR A 55 -9.72 10.65 1.35
CA THR A 55 -8.63 11.05 0.48
C THR A 55 -7.33 11.10 1.29
N CYS A 56 -6.42 10.15 1.05
CA CYS A 56 -5.05 10.16 1.56
C CYS A 56 -4.23 11.24 0.85
N PHE A 57 -4.64 12.49 0.99
CA PHE A 57 -3.96 13.64 0.41
C PHE A 57 -3.58 14.61 1.53
N PHE A 58 -2.28 14.81 1.68
CA PHE A 58 -1.69 15.85 2.50
C PHE A 58 -1.43 17.05 1.58
N ALA A 59 -2.43 17.93 1.45
CA ALA A 59 -2.44 19.03 0.48
C ALA A 59 -2.19 18.56 -0.97
N TYR A 60 -0.98 18.76 -1.50
CA TYR A 60 -0.60 18.38 -2.87
C TYR A 60 0.03 16.99 -2.99
N PHE A 61 0.33 16.34 -1.86
CA PHE A 61 1.04 15.05 -1.83
C PHE A 61 0.07 13.93 -1.46
N LYS A 62 0.11 12.83 -2.22
CA LYS A 62 -0.60 11.60 -1.83
C LYS A 62 0.19 10.89 -0.73
N GLY A 63 -0.50 10.28 0.21
CA GLY A 63 0.10 9.31 1.11
C GLY A 63 0.80 8.23 0.30
N THR A 64 1.99 7.84 0.75
CA THR A 64 2.81 6.81 0.10
C THR A 64 2.70 5.48 0.84
N HIS A 65 2.27 5.51 2.09
CA HIS A 65 2.16 4.35 2.97
C HIS A 65 0.83 4.36 3.73
N CYS A 66 0.43 3.19 4.20
CA CYS A 66 -0.64 3.01 5.17
C CYS A 66 -0.02 2.67 6.53
N ILE A 67 -0.62 3.16 7.60
CA ILE A 67 -0.21 2.90 8.99
C ILE A 67 -1.35 2.18 9.70
N LYS A 68 -1.03 1.15 10.47
CA LYS A 68 -1.94 0.47 11.41
C LYS A 68 -1.31 0.50 12.80
N LEU A 69 -1.94 1.20 13.74
CA LEU A 69 -1.56 1.29 15.14
C LEU A 69 -2.60 0.55 15.98
N LYS A 70 -2.17 -0.41 16.80
CA LYS A 70 -3.03 -1.11 17.76
C LYS A 70 -2.36 -1.12 19.13
N GLY A 71 -3.08 -0.70 20.17
CA GLY A 71 -2.52 -0.66 21.51
C GLY A 71 -3.53 -0.33 22.59
N ILE A 72 -3.01 -0.01 23.77
CA ILE A 72 -3.76 0.39 24.96
C ILE A 72 -3.32 1.79 25.38
N ARG A 73 -4.28 2.66 25.63
CA ARG A 73 -4.06 4.02 26.16
C ARG A 73 -3.78 4.01 27.65
N ALA A 74 -3.27 5.13 28.17
CA ALA A 74 -3.03 5.31 29.61
C ALA A 74 -4.28 5.11 30.50
N ASP A 75 -5.49 5.33 29.96
CA ASP A 75 -6.77 5.12 30.67
C ASP A 75 -7.27 3.65 30.61
N GLY A 76 -6.51 2.75 29.98
CA GLY A 76 -6.87 1.35 29.76
C GLY A 76 -7.77 1.11 28.54
N THR A 77 -8.14 2.15 27.79
CA THR A 77 -8.93 2.02 26.57
C THR A 77 -8.10 1.37 25.46
N SER A 78 -8.63 0.32 24.83
CA SER A 78 -7.99 -0.24 23.63
C SER A 78 -8.23 0.68 22.43
N ILE A 79 -7.20 0.90 21.63
CA ILE A 79 -7.25 1.74 20.45
C ILE A 79 -6.73 0.98 19.23
N LEU A 80 -7.43 1.14 18.11
CA LEU A 80 -6.98 0.74 16.79
C LEU A 80 -7.15 1.93 15.84
N VAL A 81 -6.05 2.37 15.23
CA VAL A 81 -6.02 3.45 14.24
C VAL A 81 -5.47 2.89 12.95
N ARG A 82 -6.14 3.17 11.84
CA ARG A 82 -5.57 3.05 10.51
C ARG A 82 -5.59 4.43 9.84
N GLN A 83 -4.45 4.85 9.31
CA GLN A 83 -4.29 6.15 8.68
C GLN A 83 -3.31 6.09 7.51
N CYS A 84 -3.26 7.15 6.72
CA CYS A 84 -2.27 7.31 5.68
C CYS A 84 -0.97 7.87 6.29
N GLY A 85 0.17 7.45 5.76
CA GLY A 85 1.49 7.99 6.06
C GLY A 85 2.14 8.54 4.80
N ASP A 86 2.99 9.54 4.97
CA ASP A 86 3.85 10.12 3.93
C ASP A 86 5.21 9.43 3.80
N TYR A 87 5.56 8.57 4.77
CA TYR A 87 6.81 7.81 4.83
C TYR A 87 6.60 6.41 5.46
N ASP A 88 7.61 5.54 5.33
CA ASP A 88 7.66 4.22 5.97
C ASP A 88 8.06 4.33 7.45
N TRP A 89 7.10 4.14 8.35
CA TRP A 89 7.34 4.14 9.80
C TRP A 89 7.87 2.79 10.33
N GLY A 90 8.01 1.79 9.46
CA GLY A 90 8.44 0.46 9.81
C GLY A 90 7.43 -0.32 10.66
N SER A 91 7.96 -1.36 11.31
CA SER A 91 7.24 -2.28 12.19
C SER A 91 7.91 -2.26 13.56
N HIS A 92 7.20 -1.82 14.59
CA HIS A 92 7.72 -1.80 15.96
C HIS A 92 6.61 -1.84 17.01
N CYS A 93 6.97 -2.32 18.20
CA CYS A 93 6.08 -2.40 19.36
C CYS A 93 6.74 -1.75 20.59
N GLY A 94 5.91 -1.22 21.49
CA GLY A 94 6.29 -0.56 22.72
C GLY A 94 5.46 0.72 22.93
N ASP A 95 6.06 1.66 23.63
CA ASP A 95 5.46 2.96 23.91
C ASP A 95 5.51 3.86 22.67
N ILE A 96 4.35 4.19 22.13
CA ILE A 96 4.17 5.01 20.93
C ILE A 96 3.48 6.31 21.32
N LEU A 97 4.13 7.44 21.02
CA LEU A 97 3.55 8.75 21.18
C LEU A 97 2.69 9.08 19.96
N TYR A 98 1.38 9.16 20.15
CA TYR A 98 0.39 9.33 19.08
C TYR A 98 -0.30 10.68 19.19
N ASP A 99 -0.33 11.44 18.09
CA ASP A 99 -1.11 12.68 17.97
C ASP A 99 -2.29 12.45 17.01
N SER A 100 -3.51 12.71 17.49
CA SER A 100 -4.72 12.62 16.68
C SER A 100 -4.91 13.81 15.72
N GLY A 101 -4.10 14.87 15.84
CA GLY A 101 -4.17 16.06 14.99
C GLY A 101 -5.44 16.91 15.19
N ASP A 102 -6.23 16.62 16.23
CA ASP A 102 -7.48 17.30 16.58
C ASP A 102 -7.29 18.39 17.65
N GLY A 103 -6.03 18.68 18.01
CA GLY A 103 -5.66 19.67 19.01
C GLY A 103 -5.76 19.20 20.46
N ARG A 104 -6.03 17.91 20.70
CA ARG A 104 -6.02 17.33 22.06
C ARG A 104 -4.61 17.02 22.59
N GLY A 105 -3.60 17.11 21.73
CA GLY A 105 -2.20 16.83 22.06
C GLY A 105 -1.84 15.37 21.90
N GLU A 106 -0.60 15.06 22.26
CA GLU A 106 -0.02 13.73 22.14
C GLU A 106 -0.47 12.82 23.31
N GLU A 107 -0.79 11.56 23.00
CA GLU A 107 -1.10 10.52 23.99
C GLU A 107 -0.12 9.35 23.85
N LEU A 108 0.26 8.74 24.99
CA LEU A 108 1.08 7.54 25.00
C LEU A 108 0.21 6.29 24.83
N ILE A 109 0.58 5.45 23.88
CA ILE A 109 -0.08 4.18 23.57
C ILE A 109 0.94 3.06 23.70
N ASP A 110 0.70 2.10 24.59
CA ASP A 110 1.46 0.85 24.64
C ASP A 110 0.89 -0.11 23.59
N GLY A 111 1.63 -0.36 22.52
CA GLY A 111 1.10 -1.09 21.38
C GLY A 111 2.11 -1.39 20.29
N CYS A 112 1.59 -1.70 19.10
CA CYS A 112 2.38 -1.94 17.89
C CYS A 112 1.91 -1.06 16.75
N LEU A 113 2.87 -0.58 15.96
CA LEU A 113 2.67 0.17 14.74
C LEU A 113 3.29 -0.59 13.57
N GLU A 114 2.55 -0.65 12.47
CA GLU A 114 2.96 -1.25 11.20
C GLU A 114 2.75 -0.26 10.07
N SER A 115 3.72 -0.14 9.19
CA SER A 115 3.65 0.64 7.95
C SER A 115 3.80 -0.26 6.71
N CYS A 116 3.10 0.06 5.63
CA CYS A 116 3.26 -0.63 4.36
C CYS A 116 2.88 0.23 3.15
N ASP A 117 3.35 -0.19 1.97
CA ASP A 117 3.27 0.50 0.69
C ASP A 117 2.23 -0.10 -0.30
N HIS A 118 1.31 -0.93 0.20
CA HIS A 118 0.25 -1.57 -0.58
C HIS A 118 -1.13 -1.36 0.04
N ASP A 119 -2.16 -1.50 -0.79
CA ASP A 119 -3.55 -1.23 -0.41
C ASP A 119 -3.96 -2.06 0.82
N GLY A 120 -4.56 -1.37 1.79
CA GLY A 120 -5.23 -2.03 2.91
C GLY A 120 -4.35 -2.85 3.84
N CYS A 121 -3.12 -2.41 4.16
CA CYS A 121 -2.19 -2.84 5.22
C CYS A 121 -2.67 -3.86 6.28
N ASN A 122 -3.01 -5.07 5.87
CA ASN A 122 -3.41 -6.16 6.75
C ASN A 122 -2.33 -7.24 6.69
N LEU A 123 -2.32 -8.18 7.64
CA LEU A 123 -1.37 -9.30 7.68
C LEU A 123 -1.34 -10.00 6.31
N ALA A 124 -0.39 -9.59 5.47
CA ALA A 124 -0.20 -10.11 4.14
C ALA A 124 1.21 -10.68 4.12
N ASN A 125 1.31 -12.01 4.04
CA ASN A 125 2.55 -12.64 3.58
C ASN A 125 2.94 -11.94 2.28
N ARG A 126 4.10 -11.27 2.26
CA ARG A 126 4.63 -10.60 1.06
C ARG A 126 4.64 -11.61 -0.07
N SER A 127 3.70 -11.46 -1.00
CA SER A 127 3.67 -12.27 -2.22
C SER A 127 4.86 -11.83 -3.04
N GLN A 128 5.93 -12.62 -3.00
CA GLN A 128 7.10 -12.39 -3.85
C GLN A 128 6.63 -12.38 -5.30
N TRP A 129 6.89 -11.27 -5.98
CA TRP A 129 6.62 -11.11 -7.40
C TRP A 129 7.26 -12.27 -8.17
N SER A 130 6.43 -13.13 -8.77
CA SER A 130 6.92 -14.24 -9.57
C SER A 130 7.45 -13.66 -10.89
N GLY A 131 8.77 -13.72 -11.09
CA GLY A 131 9.46 -13.29 -12.32
C GLY A 131 9.06 -14.05 -13.60
N THR A 132 8.03 -14.90 -13.54
CA THR A 132 7.54 -15.72 -14.64
C THR A 132 7.11 -14.87 -15.84
N LEU A 133 6.47 -13.71 -15.64
CA LEU A 133 6.06 -12.86 -16.76
C LEU A 133 7.25 -12.22 -17.49
N PHE A 134 8.32 -11.86 -16.77
CA PHE A 134 9.57 -11.36 -17.38
C PHE A 134 10.25 -12.46 -18.20
N THR A 135 10.26 -13.70 -17.68
CA THR A 135 10.85 -14.83 -18.42
C THR A 135 10.09 -15.15 -19.71
N ILE A 136 8.75 -15.07 -19.71
CA ILE A 136 7.93 -15.34 -20.90
C ILE A 136 8.16 -14.28 -21.99
N SER A 137 8.32 -13.01 -21.60
CA SER A 137 8.63 -11.92 -22.54
C SER A 137 9.99 -12.10 -23.23
N LEU A 138 11.02 -12.50 -22.48
CA LEU A 138 12.35 -12.78 -23.04
C LEU A 138 12.34 -13.99 -23.99
N ILE A 139 11.58 -15.03 -23.65
CA ILE A 139 11.44 -16.22 -24.50
C ILE A 139 10.77 -15.87 -25.84
N TYR A 140 9.69 -15.09 -25.82
CA TYR A 140 9.05 -14.62 -27.05
C TYR A 140 10.00 -13.78 -27.93
N ALA A 141 10.78 -12.88 -27.32
CA ALA A 141 11.77 -12.08 -28.05
C ALA A 141 12.87 -12.94 -28.71
N CYS A 142 13.32 -14.00 -28.03
CA CYS A 142 14.28 -14.96 -28.60
C CYS A 142 13.70 -15.77 -29.77
N PHE A 143 12.44 -16.22 -29.67
CA PHE A 143 11.79 -16.95 -30.76
C PHE A 143 11.64 -16.08 -32.02
N PHE A 144 11.18 -14.84 -31.88
CA PHE A 144 11.04 -13.92 -33.02
C PHE A 144 12.38 -13.46 -33.61
N HIS A 145 13.47 -13.45 -32.85
CA HIS A 145 14.81 -13.17 -33.39
C HIS A 145 15.36 -14.34 -34.23
N SER A 146 14.97 -15.57 -33.90
CA SER A 146 15.41 -16.76 -34.63
C SER A 146 14.79 -16.87 -36.03
N ASP A 147 13.58 -16.32 -36.22
CA ASP A 147 12.88 -16.33 -37.52
C ASP A 147 13.39 -15.28 -38.52
N TYR A 148 14.28 -14.36 -38.10
CA TYR A 148 14.88 -13.32 -38.97
C TYR A 148 16.30 -13.67 -39.47
N ASN A 149 16.83 -14.86 -39.13
CA ASN A 149 18.15 -15.34 -39.57
C ASN A 149 18.06 -16.47 -40.62
N PHE A 150 17.08 -16.41 -41.53
CA PHE A 150 17.08 -17.17 -42.77
C PHE A 150 16.82 -16.24 -43.97
#